data_AF-A0A6L6X2H1-F1
#
_entry.id   AF-A0A6L6X2H1-F1
#
_cell.length_a   1.000
_cell.length_b   1.000
_cell.length_c   1.000
_cell.angle_alpha   90.00
_cell.angle_beta   90.00
_cell.angle_gamma   90.00
#
_symmetry.space_group_name_H-M   'P 1'
#
loop_
_entity.id
_entity.type
_entity.pdbx_description
1 polymer ?
#
loop_
_entity_poly.entity_id
_entity_poly.type
_entity_poly.pdbx_seq_one_letter_code
_entity_poly.pdbx_strand_id
1 'polypeptide(L)'
;MRSPHRIAPESPPGNQPENPPETDADITSPRHADVTSPRHADVTSPRNPYEELAALAPHPLEEFLQEDPADGADAEAPWQPPNHRRGSRRRRNRFAGLPLAAKVLVALAVGAAFLVLADRWALLYAEHEAADKLKEQLGLSAAPEVDIEGFPFLTQVLDQRLDEVKVTVPDVAADRVSLAKVSATATDVTMKGDGLTSLHGAVIGRMRGEVLLSFDDLNRELGASQVTFTGHGRDQVHARGTLPVAGHDLKVRADARIERDGDRGVATDIDRMRLGIGDMATYRPGPRASEGLHLSRKGARRVADESAKAKALLAVPTIAKRLGVPDDAVREALRSDARLNDVTGSPQFVDDVMRLNLIDVAMGHPALLKRLGLDPALLRGLSELTRPVLADRLTLAFELPELPGDGSVRLADVKVRKDGIRAELEGSGLAFGR
;
A
#
# COMPACT_ATOMS: atom_id res chain seq x y z
N MET A 1 -84.17 12.02 -11.58
CA MET A 1 -82.83 12.14 -10.96
C MET A 1 -82.06 10.86 -11.29
N ARG A 2 -81.75 10.57 -12.56
CA ARG A 2 -80.55 10.93 -13.35
C ARG A 2 -79.21 10.61 -12.68
N SER A 3 -78.74 9.39 -12.98
CA SER A 3 -77.35 8.93 -12.90
C SER A 3 -76.45 9.72 -13.87
N PRO A 4 -75.17 9.90 -13.49
CA PRO A 4 -74.06 9.93 -14.44
C PRO A 4 -72.90 9.05 -13.93
N HIS A 5 -71.82 8.74 -14.63
CA HIS A 5 -71.51 8.49 -16.04
C HIS A 5 -70.13 7.80 -15.99
N ARG A 6 -69.96 6.72 -16.76
CA ARG A 6 -68.68 6.02 -16.97
C ARG A 6 -67.84 6.81 -17.97
N ILE A 7 -66.60 7.18 -17.63
CA ILE A 7 -65.57 7.66 -18.56
C ILE A 7 -64.22 7.05 -18.18
N ALA A 8 -63.57 6.44 -19.16
CA ALA A 8 -62.13 6.19 -19.30
C ALA A 8 -61.82 6.35 -20.80
N PRO A 9 -60.56 6.50 -21.27
CA PRO A 9 -59.29 6.74 -20.57
C PRO A 9 -58.52 7.96 -21.12
N GLU A 10 -57.45 8.39 -20.45
CA GLU A 10 -56.47 9.35 -21.01
C GLU A 10 -55.06 8.75 -20.90
N SER A 11 -54.43 8.55 -22.06
CA SER A 11 -53.06 8.05 -22.21
C SER A 11 -52.08 9.23 -22.29
N PRO A 12 -50.93 9.21 -21.61
CA PRO A 12 -49.84 10.15 -21.87
C PRO A 12 -48.98 9.71 -23.08
N PRO A 13 -48.33 10.67 -23.77
CA PRO A 13 -47.72 10.46 -25.09
C PRO A 13 -46.38 9.73 -25.04
N GLY A 14 -46.08 9.01 -26.13
CA GLY A 14 -44.85 8.25 -26.33
C GLY A 14 -43.66 9.12 -26.73
N ASN A 15 -42.49 8.76 -26.22
CA ASN A 15 -41.18 9.29 -26.61
C ASN A 15 -40.63 8.49 -27.80
N GLN A 16 -40.45 9.17 -28.94
CA GLN A 16 -39.54 8.75 -30.00
C GLN A 16 -38.13 9.30 -29.71
N PRO A 17 -37.05 8.58 -30.06
CA PRO A 17 -35.69 9.10 -29.97
C PRO A 17 -35.31 9.91 -31.21
N GLU A 18 -34.96 11.19 -31.01
CA GLU A 18 -34.35 12.09 -32.00
C GLU A 18 -32.80 12.00 -31.96
N ASN A 19 -32.19 12.13 -33.14
CA ASN A 19 -30.74 12.13 -33.37
C ASN A 19 -30.00 13.27 -32.64
N PRO A 20 -28.74 13.07 -32.21
CA PRO A 20 -27.89 14.16 -31.74
C PRO A 20 -27.17 14.90 -32.91
N PRO A 21 -26.84 16.19 -32.74
CA PRO A 21 -26.32 17.06 -33.79
C PRO A 21 -24.79 17.03 -33.95
N GLU A 22 -24.35 17.34 -35.17
CA GLU A 22 -22.98 17.68 -35.56
C GLU A 22 -22.50 18.97 -34.89
N THR A 23 -21.23 19.03 -34.48
CA THR A 23 -20.52 20.29 -34.23
C THR A 23 -19.05 20.13 -34.61
N ASP A 24 -18.62 21.07 -35.44
CA ASP A 24 -17.30 21.30 -36.01
C ASP A 24 -16.16 21.42 -34.99
N ALA A 25 -15.00 20.88 -35.38
CA ALA A 25 -13.70 21.35 -34.90
C ALA A 25 -12.64 21.21 -36.01
N ASP A 26 -12.53 22.28 -36.79
CA ASP A 26 -11.29 23.01 -37.11
C ASP A 26 -9.98 22.19 -37.28
N ILE A 27 -9.58 21.95 -38.54
CA ILE A 27 -8.19 21.61 -38.90
C ILE A 27 -7.68 22.59 -39.95
N THR A 28 -6.72 23.37 -39.51
CA THR A 28 -5.90 24.29 -40.30
C THR A 28 -5.03 23.54 -41.32
N SER A 29 -5.08 23.98 -42.58
CA SER A 29 -3.99 23.89 -43.57
C SER A 29 -3.66 25.35 -43.95
N PRO A 30 -2.41 25.75 -44.32
CA PRO A 30 -1.83 25.33 -45.62
C PRO A 30 -0.29 25.46 -45.80
N ARG A 31 0.29 24.80 -46.83
CA ARG A 31 0.94 25.42 -48.02
C ARG A 31 1.98 24.54 -48.74
N HIS A 32 1.66 24.29 -50.01
CA HIS A 32 2.45 24.37 -51.25
C HIS A 32 3.98 24.26 -51.28
N ALA A 33 4.44 23.40 -52.19
CA ALA A 33 5.32 23.64 -53.36
C ALA A 33 6.34 22.51 -53.49
N ASP A 34 6.81 22.02 -54.62
CA ASP A 34 6.51 22.04 -56.06
C ASP A 34 7.49 20.98 -56.65
N VAL A 35 7.41 20.69 -57.96
CA VAL A 35 8.47 20.07 -58.81
C VAL A 35 8.36 18.55 -59.11
N THR A 36 7.74 18.28 -60.27
CA THR A 36 8.23 17.55 -61.46
C THR A 36 9.02 16.22 -61.33
N SER A 37 8.40 15.16 -61.87
CA SER A 37 8.89 13.82 -62.32
C SER A 37 10.29 13.78 -62.99
N PRO A 38 11.01 12.62 -63.15
CA PRO A 38 10.45 11.27 -63.37
C PRO A 38 11.25 10.02 -62.90
N ARG A 39 10.61 8.85 -63.09
CA ARG A 39 11.12 7.48 -63.40
C ARG A 39 11.14 6.40 -62.29
N HIS A 40 10.54 5.30 -62.74
CA HIS A 40 10.76 3.88 -62.45
C HIS A 40 10.38 3.31 -61.09
N ALA A 41 9.42 2.39 -61.20
CA ALA A 41 9.03 1.35 -60.27
C ALA A 41 10.22 0.67 -59.59
N ASP A 42 10.09 0.48 -58.28
CA ASP A 42 10.33 -0.82 -57.67
C ASP A 42 9.53 -0.90 -56.35
N VAL A 43 8.66 -1.90 -56.25
CA VAL A 43 7.89 -2.24 -55.05
C VAL A 43 8.61 -3.38 -54.36
N THR A 44 9.39 -3.09 -53.32
CA THR A 44 9.91 -4.14 -52.43
C THR A 44 8.97 -4.33 -51.25
N SER A 45 8.18 -5.41 -51.32
CA SER A 45 7.50 -6.00 -50.17
C SER A 45 8.50 -6.62 -49.17
N PRO A 46 8.17 -6.72 -47.87
CA PRO A 46 9.05 -7.31 -46.87
C PRO A 46 9.32 -8.81 -47.12
N ARG A 47 10.60 -9.21 -47.04
CA ARG A 47 11.12 -10.55 -47.33
C ARG A 47 10.64 -11.62 -46.34
N ASN A 48 10.39 -12.82 -46.86
CA ASN A 48 9.97 -13.98 -46.10
C ASN A 48 11.19 -14.72 -45.50
N PRO A 49 11.29 -14.88 -44.16
CA PRO A 49 12.45 -15.48 -43.49
C PRO A 49 12.66 -16.98 -43.76
N TYR A 50 11.75 -17.67 -44.47
CA TYR A 50 11.96 -19.05 -44.91
C TYR A 50 12.87 -19.19 -46.13
N GLU A 51 13.10 -18.10 -46.88
CA GLU A 51 13.90 -18.10 -48.12
C GLU A 51 15.41 -18.11 -47.82
N GLU A 52 15.85 -17.49 -46.72
CA GLU A 52 17.26 -17.52 -46.26
C GLU A 52 17.68 -18.90 -45.72
N LEU A 53 16.73 -19.68 -45.19
CA LEU A 53 17.01 -21.04 -44.70
C LEU A 53 17.19 -22.06 -45.83
N ALA A 54 16.51 -21.85 -46.97
CA ALA A 54 16.69 -22.66 -48.17
C ALA A 54 18.07 -22.42 -48.83
N ALA A 55 18.64 -21.23 -48.67
CA ALA A 55 19.95 -20.85 -49.23
C ALA A 55 21.15 -21.36 -48.41
N LEU A 56 20.93 -21.87 -47.18
CA LEU A 56 21.99 -22.34 -46.27
C LEU A 56 22.20 -23.88 -46.26
N ALA A 57 21.43 -24.63 -47.04
CA ALA A 57 21.61 -26.08 -47.17
C ALA A 57 22.42 -26.42 -48.44
N PRO A 58 23.63 -27.03 -48.34
CA PRO A 58 24.29 -27.61 -49.49
C PRO A 58 23.48 -28.81 -50.01
N HIS A 59 23.15 -28.82 -51.29
CA HIS A 59 22.40 -29.87 -51.99
C HIS A 59 23.23 -31.17 -52.08
N PRO A 60 22.89 -32.29 -51.40
CA PRO A 60 23.61 -33.57 -51.55
C PRO A 60 22.86 -34.55 -52.46
N LEU A 61 21.77 -34.14 -53.10
CA LEU A 61 20.88 -35.03 -53.86
C LEU A 61 21.12 -35.02 -55.38
N GLU A 62 22.05 -34.22 -55.88
CA GLU A 62 22.43 -34.22 -57.30
C GLU A 62 23.62 -35.17 -57.64
N GLU A 63 24.33 -35.69 -56.63
CA GLU A 63 25.50 -36.57 -56.85
C GLU A 63 25.14 -38.06 -57.09
N PHE A 64 23.85 -38.44 -56.97
CA PHE A 64 23.41 -39.83 -57.16
C PHE A 64 22.74 -40.15 -58.51
N LEU A 65 22.58 -39.16 -59.40
CA LEU A 65 21.85 -39.31 -60.67
C LEU A 65 22.64 -38.81 -61.89
N GLN A 66 23.96 -38.92 -61.87
CA GLN A 66 24.78 -38.77 -63.09
C GLN A 66 25.18 -40.15 -63.61
N GLU A 67 24.42 -40.60 -64.60
CA GLU A 67 24.73 -41.74 -65.43
C GLU A 67 25.07 -41.17 -66.83
N ASP A 68 26.34 -41.21 -67.20
CA ASP A 68 26.84 -40.90 -68.55
C ASP A 68 27.93 -41.93 -68.93
N PRO A 69 28.16 -42.16 -70.23
CA PRO A 69 28.12 -43.51 -70.80
C PRO A 69 29.48 -44.21 -70.95
N ALA A 70 29.38 -45.54 -70.93
CA ALA A 70 30.13 -46.55 -71.69
C ALA A 70 31.65 -46.36 -71.96
N ASP A 71 32.42 -47.32 -71.42
CA ASP A 71 33.38 -48.18 -72.15
C ASP A 71 34.07 -49.07 -71.08
N GLY A 72 34.12 -50.40 -71.13
CA GLY A 72 33.70 -51.42 -72.06
C GLY A 72 34.21 -52.77 -71.52
N ALA A 73 33.78 -53.85 -72.18
CA ALA A 73 34.40 -55.18 -72.16
C ALA A 73 34.13 -56.11 -70.95
N ASP A 74 33.05 -56.89 -71.07
CA ASP A 74 33.14 -58.34 -71.39
C ASP A 74 32.34 -59.31 -70.51
N ALA A 75 31.61 -60.16 -71.25
CA ALA A 75 31.08 -61.49 -70.94
C ALA A 75 29.85 -61.61 -70.03
N GLU A 76 28.68 -61.69 -70.70
CA GLU A 76 27.44 -62.27 -70.20
C GLU A 76 27.65 -63.64 -69.54
N ALA A 77 27.35 -63.72 -68.24
CA ALA A 77 27.15 -64.97 -67.52
C ALA A 77 25.64 -65.28 -67.41
N PRO A 78 25.21 -66.55 -67.51
CA PRO A 78 23.81 -66.93 -67.69
C PRO A 78 22.91 -66.56 -66.51
N TRP A 79 21.72 -66.02 -66.81
CA TRP A 79 20.71 -65.63 -65.83
C TRP A 79 20.24 -66.82 -64.97
N GLN A 80 20.31 -66.67 -63.64
CA GLN A 80 19.68 -67.58 -62.67
C GLN A 80 18.46 -66.89 -62.01
N PRO A 81 17.35 -67.62 -61.77
CA PRO A 81 16.16 -67.03 -61.19
C PRO A 81 16.40 -66.50 -59.76
N PRO A 82 15.87 -65.34 -59.39
CA PRO A 82 16.02 -64.77 -58.06
C PRO A 82 15.42 -65.72 -56.99
N ASN A 83 16.24 -66.11 -56.02
CA ASN A 83 15.79 -66.87 -54.86
C ASN A 83 14.78 -66.03 -54.04
N HIS A 84 13.48 -66.29 -54.19
CA HIS A 84 12.41 -65.63 -53.41
C HIS A 84 12.32 -66.19 -51.99
N ARG A 85 13.43 -66.22 -51.23
CA ARG A 85 13.37 -66.40 -49.78
C ARG A 85 13.49 -65.03 -49.13
N ARG A 86 12.43 -64.22 -49.25
CA ARG A 86 12.22 -63.08 -48.36
C ARG A 86 12.05 -63.64 -46.95
N GLY A 87 13.16 -63.75 -46.23
CA GLY A 87 13.12 -63.78 -44.78
C GLY A 87 12.32 -62.58 -44.32
N SER A 88 11.20 -62.82 -43.65
CA SER A 88 10.45 -61.76 -42.98
C SER A 88 11.42 -61.06 -42.05
N ARG A 89 11.91 -59.87 -42.44
CA ARG A 89 12.49 -58.94 -41.48
C ARG A 89 11.33 -58.54 -40.57
N ARG A 90 11.11 -59.33 -39.52
CA ARG A 90 10.36 -58.92 -38.34
C ARG A 90 10.91 -57.53 -38.00
N ARG A 91 10.06 -56.52 -38.10
CA ARG A 91 10.28 -55.22 -37.45
C ARG A 91 10.60 -55.53 -36.00
N ARG A 92 11.89 -55.60 -35.68
CA ARG A 92 12.37 -55.89 -34.34
C ARG A 92 12.13 -54.59 -33.59
N ASN A 93 11.00 -54.51 -32.88
CA ASN A 93 10.74 -53.42 -31.94
C ASN A 93 11.99 -53.28 -31.08
N ARG A 94 12.69 -52.14 -31.19
CA ARG A 94 13.94 -51.89 -30.45
C ARG A 94 13.71 -51.85 -28.92
N PHE A 95 12.45 -51.90 -28.49
CA PHE A 95 12.02 -52.05 -27.10
C PHE A 95 11.92 -53.52 -26.62
N ALA A 96 12.20 -54.52 -27.46
CA ALA A 96 12.10 -55.94 -27.10
C ALA A 96 13.36 -56.49 -26.39
N GLY A 97 14.46 -55.74 -26.33
CA GLY A 97 15.75 -56.20 -25.78
C GLY A 97 16.14 -55.67 -24.40
N LEU A 98 15.39 -54.73 -23.83
CA LEU A 98 15.61 -54.28 -22.45
C LEU A 98 15.15 -55.39 -21.48
N PRO A 99 15.95 -55.74 -20.45
CA PRO A 99 15.52 -56.72 -19.46
C PRO A 99 14.20 -56.25 -18.86
N LEU A 100 13.31 -57.20 -18.54
CA LEU A 100 11.99 -56.91 -17.98
C LEU A 100 12.09 -55.96 -16.76
N ALA A 101 13.17 -56.10 -15.99
CA ALA A 101 13.57 -55.19 -14.92
C ALA A 101 13.73 -53.72 -15.35
N ALA A 102 14.40 -53.43 -16.48
CA ALA A 102 14.55 -52.05 -16.96
C ALA A 102 13.20 -51.45 -17.39
N LYS A 103 12.30 -52.25 -17.96
CA LYS A 103 10.94 -51.77 -18.29
C LYS A 103 10.11 -51.48 -17.05
N VAL A 104 10.20 -52.35 -16.04
CA VAL A 104 9.55 -52.13 -14.74
C VAL A 104 10.11 -50.88 -14.06
N LEU A 105 11.43 -50.70 -14.06
CA LEU A 105 12.07 -49.50 -13.52
C LEU A 105 11.61 -48.23 -14.23
N VAL A 106 11.56 -48.24 -15.57
CA VAL A 106 11.04 -47.09 -16.34
C VAL A 106 9.57 -46.85 -16.05
N ALA A 107 8.74 -47.90 -15.98
CA ALA A 107 7.33 -47.76 -15.64
C ALA A 107 7.11 -47.20 -14.23
N LEU A 108 7.90 -47.66 -13.24
CA LEU A 108 7.89 -47.14 -11.88
C LEU A 108 8.37 -45.68 -11.83
N ALA A 109 9.42 -45.33 -12.57
CA ALA A 109 9.92 -43.96 -12.65
C ALA A 109 8.89 -43.02 -13.29
N VAL A 110 8.24 -43.45 -14.38
CA VAL A 110 7.16 -42.70 -15.03
C VAL A 110 5.96 -42.56 -14.11
N GLY A 111 5.53 -43.65 -13.45
CA GLY A 111 4.45 -43.62 -12.47
C GLY A 111 4.74 -42.67 -11.30
N ALA A 112 5.95 -42.73 -10.75
CA ALA A 112 6.40 -41.82 -9.70
C ALA A 112 6.40 -40.37 -10.19
N ALA A 113 6.86 -40.10 -11.41
CA ALA A 113 6.83 -38.75 -12.00
C ALA A 113 5.40 -38.21 -12.14
N PHE A 114 4.44 -39.05 -12.56
CA PHE A 114 3.02 -38.65 -12.60
C PHE A 114 2.44 -38.38 -11.22
N LEU A 115 2.80 -39.17 -10.20
CA LEU A 115 2.37 -38.93 -8.83
C LEU A 115 2.91 -37.60 -8.30
N VAL A 116 4.19 -37.31 -8.54
CA VAL A 116 4.80 -36.01 -8.18
C VAL A 116 4.09 -34.86 -8.89
N LEU A 117 3.78 -35.02 -10.19
CA LEU A 117 3.07 -33.98 -10.94
C LEU A 117 1.65 -33.76 -10.40
N ALA A 118 0.90 -34.84 -10.15
CA ALA A 118 -0.45 -34.75 -9.59
C ALA A 118 -0.45 -34.09 -8.20
N ASP A 119 0.53 -34.44 -7.37
CA ASP A 119 0.72 -33.84 -6.04
C ASP A 119 0.95 -32.32 -6.12
N ARG A 120 1.84 -31.88 -7.02
CA ARG A 120 2.11 -30.44 -7.21
C ARG A 120 0.94 -29.68 -7.81
N TRP A 121 0.14 -30.29 -8.69
CA TRP A 121 -1.09 -29.69 -9.21
C TRP A 121 -2.16 -29.55 -8.13
N ALA A 122 -2.33 -30.57 -7.29
CA ALA A 122 -3.27 -30.53 -6.18
C ALA A 122 -2.91 -29.44 -5.16
N LEU A 123 -1.61 -29.27 -4.89
CA LEU A 123 -1.10 -28.19 -4.04
C LEU A 123 -1.47 -26.81 -4.59
N LEU A 124 -1.11 -26.52 -5.85
CA LEU A 124 -1.40 -25.23 -6.48
C LEU A 124 -2.89 -24.90 -6.51
N TYR A 125 -3.73 -25.92 -6.76
CA TYR A 125 -5.18 -25.76 -6.72
C TYR A 125 -5.68 -25.44 -5.31
N ALA A 126 -5.17 -26.14 -4.29
CA ALA A 126 -5.55 -25.91 -2.90
C ALA A 126 -5.12 -24.52 -2.39
N GLU A 127 -3.92 -24.07 -2.73
CA GLU A 127 -3.43 -22.71 -2.39
C GLU A 127 -4.32 -21.63 -3.00
N HIS A 128 -4.69 -21.77 -4.28
CA HIS A 128 -5.57 -20.82 -4.96
C HIS A 128 -6.98 -20.79 -4.37
N GLU A 129 -7.59 -21.97 -4.15
CA GLU A 129 -8.92 -22.06 -3.54
C GLU A 129 -8.91 -21.51 -2.10
N ALA A 130 -7.86 -21.78 -1.32
CA ALA A 130 -7.72 -21.25 0.03
C ALA A 130 -7.60 -19.71 0.03
N ALA A 131 -6.83 -19.15 -0.91
CA ALA A 131 -6.72 -17.70 -1.08
C ALA A 131 -8.08 -17.06 -1.39
N ASP A 132 -8.85 -17.63 -2.33
CA ASP A 132 -10.18 -17.13 -2.69
C ASP A 132 -11.17 -17.23 -1.52
N LYS A 133 -11.18 -18.35 -0.78
CA LYS A 133 -12.03 -18.51 0.41
C LYS A 133 -11.68 -17.54 1.52
N LEU A 134 -10.40 -17.32 1.78
CA LEU A 134 -9.95 -16.33 2.77
C LEU A 134 -10.33 -14.91 2.36
N LYS A 135 -10.21 -14.57 1.06
CA LYS A 135 -10.65 -13.28 0.53
C LYS A 135 -12.13 -13.04 0.80
N GLU A 136 -12.98 -14.03 0.48
CA GLU A 136 -14.43 -13.95 0.69
C GLU A 136 -14.80 -13.82 2.17
N GLN A 137 -14.20 -14.66 3.04
CA GLN A 137 -14.54 -14.71 4.47
C GLN A 137 -14.05 -13.48 5.25
N LEU A 138 -12.88 -12.94 4.89
CA LEU A 138 -12.30 -11.77 5.55
C LEU A 138 -12.68 -10.45 4.87
N GLY A 139 -13.45 -10.50 3.78
CA GLY A 139 -13.89 -9.30 3.05
C GLY A 139 -12.74 -8.50 2.45
N LEU A 140 -11.66 -9.16 2.02
CA LEU A 140 -10.45 -8.51 1.52
C LEU A 140 -10.66 -7.97 0.10
N SER A 141 -10.07 -6.81 -0.19
CA SER A 141 -10.10 -6.20 -1.54
C SER A 141 -9.31 -7.04 -2.55
N ALA A 142 -8.16 -7.60 -2.12
CA ALA A 142 -7.30 -8.48 -2.89
C ALA A 142 -7.22 -9.88 -2.26
N ALA A 143 -6.96 -10.89 -3.08
CA ALA A 143 -6.73 -12.24 -2.58
C ALA A 143 -5.39 -12.28 -1.81
N PRO A 144 -5.35 -12.91 -0.61
CA PRO A 144 -4.10 -13.13 0.09
C PRO A 144 -3.24 -14.18 -0.65
N GLU A 145 -1.93 -14.11 -0.45
CA GLU A 145 -1.01 -15.16 -0.89
C GLU A 145 -1.00 -16.28 0.16
N VAL A 146 -1.24 -17.51 -0.27
CA VAL A 146 -1.28 -18.70 0.59
C VAL A 146 -0.29 -19.70 0.04
N ASP A 147 0.71 -20.06 0.85
CA ASP A 147 1.68 -21.10 0.52
C ASP A 147 1.52 -22.26 1.51
N ILE A 148 1.31 -23.47 0.99
CA ILE A 148 1.25 -24.69 1.81
C ILE A 148 2.54 -25.46 1.60
N GLU A 149 3.34 -25.54 2.66
CA GLU A 149 4.64 -26.18 2.61
C GLU A 149 4.56 -27.70 2.84
N GLY A 150 5.58 -28.38 2.34
CA GLY A 150 5.77 -29.82 2.54
C GLY A 150 5.48 -30.70 1.32
N PHE A 151 6.12 -31.86 1.30
CA PHE A 151 6.09 -32.79 0.17
C PHE A 151 6.15 -34.24 0.68
N PRO A 152 5.27 -35.14 0.20
CA PRO A 152 4.13 -34.90 -0.71
C PRO A 152 2.93 -34.24 -0.02
N PHE A 153 2.25 -33.31 -0.71
CA PHE A 153 1.07 -32.60 -0.20
C PHE A 153 -0.13 -33.54 0.00
N LEU A 154 -0.39 -34.43 -0.95
CA LEU A 154 -1.51 -35.37 -0.88
C LEU A 154 -1.41 -36.30 0.33
N THR A 155 -0.19 -36.67 0.74
CA THR A 155 0.04 -37.46 1.96
C THR A 155 -0.34 -36.67 3.21
N GLN A 156 0.06 -35.40 3.31
CA GLN A 156 -0.30 -34.52 4.41
C GLN A 156 -1.83 -34.36 4.54
N VAL A 157 -2.51 -34.15 3.41
CA VAL A 157 -3.98 -34.03 3.39
C VAL A 157 -4.67 -35.34 3.80
N LEU A 158 -4.16 -36.50 3.35
CA LEU A 158 -4.62 -37.81 3.78
C LEU A 158 -4.47 -38.02 5.29
N ASP A 159 -3.37 -37.54 5.86
CA ASP A 159 -3.07 -37.57 7.30
C ASP A 159 -3.82 -36.47 8.08
N GLN A 160 -4.63 -35.65 7.41
CA GLN A 160 -5.38 -34.51 7.97
C GLN A 160 -4.49 -33.49 8.69
N ARG A 161 -3.22 -33.42 8.32
CA ARG A 161 -2.22 -32.58 8.98
C ARG A 161 -1.36 -31.88 7.94
N LEU A 162 -1.32 -30.56 8.00
CA LEU A 162 -0.39 -29.74 7.23
C LEU A 162 0.75 -29.31 8.14
N ASP A 163 1.98 -29.47 7.67
CA ASP A 163 3.18 -29.16 8.45
C ASP A 163 3.34 -27.65 8.65
N GLU A 164 3.25 -26.88 7.56
CA GLU A 164 3.41 -25.43 7.58
C GLU A 164 2.54 -24.75 6.51
N VAL A 165 1.85 -23.68 6.90
CA VAL A 165 1.02 -22.86 6.01
C VAL A 165 1.39 -21.40 6.23
N LYS A 166 1.76 -20.70 5.16
CA LYS A 166 2.07 -19.27 5.18
C LYS A 166 0.93 -18.52 4.52
N VAL A 167 0.49 -17.45 5.14
CA VAL A 167 -0.54 -16.56 4.62
C VAL A 167 -0.01 -15.14 4.68
N THR A 168 0.00 -14.46 3.54
CA THR A 168 0.36 -13.05 3.44
C THR A 168 -0.82 -12.26 2.90
N VAL A 169 -1.36 -11.38 3.74
CA VAL A 169 -2.45 -10.47 3.40
C VAL A 169 -1.85 -9.09 3.12
N PRO A 170 -1.84 -8.63 1.86
CA PRO A 170 -1.51 -7.24 1.56
C PRO A 170 -2.67 -6.32 1.96
N ASP A 171 -2.36 -5.06 2.26
CA ASP A 171 -3.32 -3.94 2.27
C ASP A 171 -4.53 -4.11 3.21
N VAL A 172 -4.29 -4.56 4.44
CA VAL A 172 -5.34 -4.67 5.45
C VAL A 172 -5.70 -3.28 5.97
N ALA A 173 -6.98 -2.90 5.84
CA ALA A 173 -7.50 -1.69 6.44
C ALA A 173 -7.60 -1.85 7.98
N ALA A 174 -6.87 -1.02 8.72
CA ALA A 174 -6.99 -0.93 10.18
C ALA A 174 -7.72 0.37 10.55
N ASP A 175 -9.01 0.27 10.89
CA ASP A 175 -9.96 1.30 11.38
C ASP A 175 -9.78 2.76 10.94
N ARG A 176 -8.65 3.40 11.26
CA ARG A 176 -8.36 4.83 11.02
C ARG A 176 -7.16 5.12 10.13
N VAL A 177 -6.27 4.15 9.87
CA VAL A 177 -5.15 4.31 8.92
C VAL A 177 -4.96 3.00 8.17
N SER A 178 -5.15 3.06 6.86
CA SER A 178 -5.26 1.90 5.99
C SER A 178 -3.87 1.37 5.57
N LEU A 179 -3.84 0.09 5.18
CA LEU A 179 -2.71 -0.68 4.66
C LEU A 179 -1.61 -1.06 5.66
N ALA A 180 -1.90 -2.03 6.50
CA ALA A 180 -0.86 -2.89 7.06
C ALA A 180 -0.66 -4.13 6.18
N LYS A 181 0.58 -4.57 6.01
CA LYS A 181 0.88 -5.90 5.48
C LYS A 181 0.92 -6.88 6.65
N VAL A 182 0.12 -7.93 6.58
CA VAL A 182 0.06 -8.97 7.61
C VAL A 182 0.58 -10.26 7.02
N SER A 183 1.59 -10.88 7.63
CA SER A 183 2.03 -12.23 7.32
C SER A 183 1.87 -13.12 8.53
N ALA A 184 1.49 -14.37 8.31
CA ALA A 184 1.37 -15.37 9.34
C ALA A 184 1.87 -16.72 8.82
N THR A 185 2.59 -17.45 9.67
CA THR A 185 3.05 -18.81 9.45
C THR A 185 2.44 -19.68 10.54
N ALA A 186 1.56 -20.57 10.13
CA ALA A 186 0.98 -21.61 10.96
C ALA A 186 1.80 -22.90 10.81
N THR A 187 2.07 -23.58 11.90
CA THR A 187 2.78 -24.86 11.94
C THR A 187 1.95 -25.88 12.72
N ASP A 188 2.01 -27.14 12.32
CA ASP A 188 1.23 -28.24 12.91
C ASP A 188 -0.29 -27.96 12.80
N VAL A 189 -0.78 -27.75 11.58
CA VAL A 189 -2.19 -27.48 11.31
C VAL A 189 -2.95 -28.79 11.17
N THR A 190 -3.84 -29.08 12.10
CA THR A 190 -4.69 -30.28 12.08
C THR A 190 -6.08 -29.91 11.59
N MET A 191 -6.52 -30.52 10.50
CA MET A 191 -7.86 -30.30 9.96
C MET A 191 -8.90 -31.08 10.76
N LYS A 192 -10.06 -30.49 11.02
CA LYS A 192 -11.19 -31.10 11.73
C LYS A 192 -12.27 -31.52 10.71
N GLY A 193 -12.57 -32.80 10.65
CA GLY A 193 -13.61 -33.36 9.78
C GLY A 193 -13.70 -34.89 9.85
N ASP A 194 -14.76 -35.46 9.29
CA ASP A 194 -14.89 -36.91 9.11
C ASP A 194 -14.45 -37.26 7.68
N GLY A 195 -13.14 -37.47 7.52
CA GLY A 195 -12.49 -37.80 6.24
C GLY A 195 -12.26 -36.61 5.30
N LEU A 196 -11.80 -36.91 4.08
CA LEU A 196 -11.40 -35.93 3.04
C LEU A 196 -12.56 -35.06 2.51
N THR A 197 -13.81 -35.45 2.75
CA THR A 197 -15.01 -34.87 2.14
C THR A 197 -15.80 -33.93 3.05
N SER A 198 -15.46 -33.82 4.34
CA SER A 198 -16.26 -33.04 5.31
C SER A 198 -15.39 -32.25 6.31
N LEU A 199 -14.58 -31.32 5.80
CA LEU A 199 -13.77 -30.42 6.62
C LEU A 199 -14.61 -29.24 7.12
N HIS A 200 -14.66 -29.05 8.45
CA HIS A 200 -15.46 -27.99 9.09
C HIS A 200 -14.61 -27.00 9.90
N GLY A 201 -13.34 -27.32 10.14
CA GLY A 201 -12.42 -26.42 10.83
C GLY A 201 -10.97 -26.91 10.82
N ALA A 202 -10.12 -26.21 11.56
CA ALA A 202 -8.72 -26.56 11.77
C ALA A 202 -8.24 -26.10 13.15
N VAL A 203 -7.21 -26.78 13.67
CA VAL A 203 -6.48 -26.41 14.88
C VAL A 203 -5.03 -26.19 14.52
N ILE A 204 -4.52 -25.01 14.84
CA ILE A 204 -3.13 -24.61 14.61
C ILE A 204 -2.33 -24.86 15.90
N GLY A 205 -1.33 -25.73 15.82
CA GLY A 205 -0.45 -26.00 16.96
C GLY A 205 0.36 -24.76 17.37
N ARG A 206 1.07 -24.15 16.42
CA ARG A 206 1.85 -22.92 16.63
C ARG A 206 1.63 -21.93 15.49
N MET A 207 1.64 -20.64 15.80
CA MET A 207 1.54 -19.57 14.83
C MET A 207 2.59 -18.50 15.13
N ARG A 208 3.28 -18.01 14.10
CA ARG A 208 4.06 -16.78 14.14
C ARG A 208 3.48 -15.80 13.14
N GLY A 209 3.41 -14.53 13.47
CA GLY A 209 2.95 -13.50 12.56
C GLY A 209 3.82 -12.26 12.59
N GLU A 210 3.76 -11.47 11.53
CA GLU A 210 4.36 -10.14 11.45
C GLU A 210 3.30 -9.19 10.89
N VAL A 211 3.12 -8.06 11.56
CA VAL A 211 2.33 -6.94 11.06
C VAL A 211 3.28 -5.80 10.74
N LEU A 212 3.35 -5.39 9.48
CA LEU A 212 4.14 -4.26 9.02
C LEU A 212 3.21 -3.10 8.68
N LEU A 213 3.39 -2.00 9.40
CA LEU A 213 2.83 -0.70 9.06
C LEU A 213 3.91 0.14 8.40
N SER A 214 3.86 0.26 7.07
CA SER A 214 4.91 0.96 6.32
C SER A 214 4.75 2.48 6.42
N PHE A 215 5.88 3.21 6.44
CA PHE A 215 5.83 4.68 6.45
C PHE A 215 5.33 5.26 5.13
N ASP A 216 5.54 4.55 4.02
CA ASP A 216 5.06 4.96 2.70
C ASP A 216 3.53 4.86 2.63
N ASP A 217 2.95 3.81 3.20
CA ASP A 217 1.49 3.64 3.30
C ASP A 217 0.88 4.67 4.25
N LEU A 218 1.49 4.89 5.42
CA LEU A 218 1.07 5.94 6.34
C LEU A 218 1.06 7.33 5.68
N ASN A 219 2.09 7.67 4.93
CA ASN A 219 2.20 8.95 4.23
C ASN A 219 1.15 9.07 3.10
N ARG A 220 0.84 7.97 2.42
CA ARG A 220 -0.19 7.94 1.36
C ARG A 220 -1.60 8.10 1.91
N GLU A 221 -1.93 7.39 2.99
CA GLU A 221 -3.26 7.43 3.63
C GLU A 221 -3.55 8.76 4.31
N LEU A 222 -2.51 9.38 4.87
CA LEU A 222 -2.63 10.70 5.46
C LEU A 222 -2.71 11.82 4.40
N GLY A 223 -2.98 11.52 3.12
CA GLY A 223 -2.78 12.33 1.92
C GLY A 223 -3.26 13.80 1.90
N ALA A 224 -4.09 14.25 2.84
CA ALA A 224 -4.35 15.68 3.08
C ALA A 224 -3.23 16.39 3.88
N SER A 225 -2.41 15.60 4.57
CA SER A 225 -1.29 15.97 5.42
C SER A 225 -0.01 15.51 4.73
N GLN A 226 0.84 16.45 4.30
CA GLN A 226 2.13 16.15 3.68
C GLN A 226 3.15 15.82 4.79
N VAL A 227 2.91 14.74 5.54
CA VAL A 227 3.70 14.35 6.71
C VAL A 227 4.54 13.11 6.41
N THR A 228 5.85 13.29 6.39
CA THR A 228 6.80 12.20 6.25
C THR A 228 7.08 11.56 7.61
N PHE A 229 6.96 10.24 7.67
CA PHE A 229 7.32 9.41 8.82
C PHE A 229 8.67 8.76 8.57
N THR A 230 9.54 8.75 9.59
CA THR A 230 10.87 8.14 9.51
C THR A 230 11.20 7.43 10.81
N GLY A 231 11.72 6.21 10.71
CA GLY A 231 12.15 5.44 11.88
C GLY A 231 13.54 5.85 12.34
N HIS A 232 13.72 5.92 13.65
CA HIS A 232 14.99 6.20 14.31
C HIS A 232 15.19 5.25 15.49
N GLY A 233 16.36 4.60 15.57
CA GLY A 233 16.61 3.61 16.62
C GLY A 233 15.71 2.37 16.50
N ARG A 234 15.27 1.83 17.64
CA ARG A 234 14.45 0.61 17.71
C ARG A 234 12.97 0.87 17.97
N ASP A 235 12.63 2.06 18.40
CA ASP A 235 11.33 2.40 19.01
C ASP A 235 10.85 3.81 18.64
N GLN A 236 11.64 4.66 17.97
CA GLN A 236 11.25 6.04 17.71
C GLN A 236 10.82 6.26 16.26
N VAL A 237 9.74 7.00 16.08
CA VAL A 237 9.23 7.48 14.78
C VAL A 237 9.22 9.00 14.80
N HIS A 238 9.83 9.63 13.80
CA HIS A 238 9.72 11.06 13.61
C HIS A 238 8.70 11.39 12.53
N ALA A 239 7.77 12.28 12.85
CA ALA A 239 6.79 12.82 11.91
C ALA A 239 7.13 14.30 11.61
N ARG A 240 7.34 14.62 10.34
CA ARG A 240 7.68 15.98 9.88
C ARG A 240 6.91 16.33 8.63
N GLY A 241 6.33 17.54 8.57
CA GLY A 241 5.61 17.95 7.38
C GLY A 241 4.64 19.10 7.61
N THR A 242 3.51 19.03 6.91
CA THR A 242 2.43 20.01 7.00
C THR A 242 1.12 19.32 7.39
N LEU A 243 0.44 19.88 8.39
CA LEU A 243 -0.85 19.40 8.89
C LEU A 243 -1.91 20.50 8.68
N PRO A 244 -2.99 20.24 7.92
CA PRO A 244 -4.09 21.19 7.77
C PRO A 244 -4.91 21.24 9.07
N VAL A 245 -5.04 22.44 9.65
CA VAL A 245 -5.85 22.68 10.86
C VAL A 245 -6.75 23.88 10.61
N ALA A 246 -8.07 23.66 10.64
CA ALA A 246 -9.09 24.69 10.38
C ALA A 246 -8.85 25.50 9.09
N GLY A 247 -8.40 24.83 8.02
CA GLY A 247 -8.10 25.46 6.73
C GLY A 247 -6.72 26.10 6.62
N HIS A 248 -5.85 25.94 7.63
CA HIS A 248 -4.48 26.47 7.62
C HIS A 248 -3.43 25.37 7.64
N ASP A 249 -2.42 25.51 6.79
CA ASP A 249 -1.29 24.60 6.71
C ASP A 249 -0.25 24.90 7.80
N LEU A 250 -0.15 24.02 8.79
CA LEU A 250 0.77 24.17 9.91
C LEU A 250 1.98 23.25 9.75
N LYS A 251 3.19 23.78 9.97
CA LYS A 251 4.40 22.96 9.97
C LYS A 251 4.41 22.06 11.20
N VAL A 252 4.20 20.76 11.02
CA VAL A 252 4.22 19.78 12.11
C VAL A 252 5.59 19.16 12.28
N ARG A 253 6.00 19.01 13.54
CA ARG A 253 7.09 18.14 13.98
C ARG A 253 6.64 17.41 15.23
N ALA A 254 6.71 16.09 15.23
CA ALA A 254 6.42 15.27 16.40
C ALA A 254 7.37 14.07 16.41
N ASP A 255 7.65 13.58 17.61
CA ASP A 255 8.45 12.38 17.81
C ASP A 255 7.57 11.39 18.57
N ALA A 256 7.38 10.19 18.06
CA ALA A 256 6.61 9.13 18.71
C ALA A 256 7.55 8.02 19.17
N ARG A 257 7.24 7.42 20.31
CA ARG A 257 7.90 6.22 20.84
C ARG A 257 6.90 5.07 20.84
N ILE A 258 7.29 3.97 20.23
CA ILE A 258 6.48 2.76 20.10
C ILE A 258 7.03 1.72 21.06
N GLU A 259 6.19 1.26 21.98
CA GLU A 259 6.54 0.24 22.95
C GLU A 259 5.45 -0.83 23.00
N ARG A 260 5.85 -2.02 23.43
CA ARG A 260 4.90 -3.09 23.74
C ARG A 260 4.23 -2.79 25.08
N ASP A 261 2.91 -2.91 25.12
CA ASP A 261 2.07 -2.74 26.31
C ASP A 261 1.40 -4.08 26.66
N GLY A 262 1.89 -4.73 27.71
CA GLY A 262 1.44 -6.07 28.10
C GLY A 262 1.66 -7.13 27.01
N ASP A 263 0.81 -8.14 26.98
CA ASP A 263 0.94 -9.27 26.04
C ASP A 263 0.21 -9.05 24.72
N ARG A 264 -0.63 -8.01 24.60
CA ARG A 264 -1.53 -7.82 23.47
C ARG A 264 -1.57 -6.40 22.95
N GLY A 265 -0.96 -5.45 23.67
CA GLY A 265 -1.02 -4.04 23.40
C GLY A 265 0.24 -3.50 22.75
N VAL A 266 0.09 -2.49 21.90
CA VAL A 266 1.15 -1.59 21.47
C VAL A 266 0.79 -0.20 21.98
N ALA A 267 1.68 0.42 22.76
CA ALA A 267 1.55 1.80 23.20
C ALA A 267 2.41 2.71 22.32
N THR A 268 1.85 3.84 21.91
CA THR A 268 2.55 4.87 21.15
C THR A 268 2.56 6.18 21.92
N ASP A 269 3.66 6.55 22.56
CA ASP A 269 3.79 7.84 23.25
C ASP A 269 4.22 8.94 22.28
N ILE A 270 3.45 10.02 22.18
CA ILE A 270 3.74 11.13 21.26
C ILE A 270 4.33 12.30 22.04
N ASP A 271 5.61 12.53 21.78
CA ASP A 271 6.44 13.53 22.40
C ASP A 271 6.79 14.69 21.46
N ARG A 272 7.18 15.82 22.08
CA ARG A 272 7.81 16.97 21.39
C ARG A 272 7.02 17.50 20.19
N MET A 273 5.69 17.31 20.20
CA MET A 273 4.82 17.81 19.15
C MET A 273 4.85 19.35 19.10
N ARG A 274 5.06 19.88 17.90
CA ARG A 274 5.13 21.32 17.61
C ARG A 274 4.43 21.61 16.30
N LEU A 275 3.51 22.57 16.32
CA LEU A 275 2.83 23.11 15.15
C LEU A 275 3.29 24.55 14.92
N GLY A 276 3.99 24.79 13.82
CA GLY A 276 4.46 26.10 13.40
C GLY A 276 3.41 26.81 12.54
N ILE A 277 3.01 28.01 12.97
CA ILE A 277 2.09 28.89 12.25
C ILE A 277 2.93 29.92 11.50
N GLY A 278 3.40 29.53 10.32
CA GLY A 278 4.40 30.27 9.56
C GLY A 278 5.63 30.63 10.42
N ASP A 279 6.06 31.88 10.31
CA ASP A 279 7.10 32.47 11.17
C ASP A 279 6.51 33.20 12.39
N MET A 280 5.19 33.18 12.59
CA MET A 280 4.51 34.02 13.58
C MET A 280 4.51 33.38 14.97
N ALA A 281 4.08 32.12 15.06
CA ALA A 281 3.83 31.47 16.34
C ALA A 281 4.13 29.98 16.27
N THR A 282 4.31 29.37 17.44
CA THR A 282 4.46 27.93 17.60
C THR A 282 3.51 27.47 18.68
N TYR A 283 2.72 26.45 18.35
CA TYR A 283 1.85 25.76 19.28
C TYR A 283 2.48 24.45 19.72
N ARG A 284 2.40 24.18 21.01
CA ARG A 284 2.87 22.95 21.66
C ARG A 284 1.72 22.37 22.48
N PRO A 285 1.20 21.17 22.18
CA PRO A 285 0.21 20.55 23.04
C PRO A 285 0.80 20.25 24.42
N GLY A 286 -0.02 20.39 25.46
CA GLY A 286 0.27 19.91 26.81
C GLY A 286 -0.09 20.90 27.93
N PRO A 287 -0.01 20.46 29.19
CA PRO A 287 -0.45 21.23 30.35
C PRO A 287 0.60 22.20 30.94
N ARG A 288 1.86 22.14 30.52
CA ARG A 288 2.95 22.96 31.11
C ARG A 288 2.84 24.42 30.65
N ALA A 289 3.39 25.36 31.43
CA ALA A 289 3.38 26.78 31.05
C ALA A 289 4.17 27.12 29.78
N SER A 290 5.13 26.26 29.40
CA SER A 290 5.86 26.34 28.12
C SER A 290 5.15 25.65 26.96
N GLU A 291 4.02 25.00 27.25
CA GLU A 291 3.11 24.38 26.31
C GLU A 291 1.91 25.32 26.13
N GLY A 292 1.33 25.32 24.94
CA GLY A 292 0.37 26.32 24.48
C GLY A 292 0.85 27.03 23.22
N LEU A 293 0.19 28.14 22.90
CA LEU A 293 0.49 28.94 21.73
C LEU A 293 1.39 30.11 22.10
N HIS A 294 2.61 30.13 21.60
CA HIS A 294 3.58 31.18 21.88
C HIS A 294 4.03 31.86 20.61
N LEU A 295 4.32 33.16 20.67
CA LEU A 295 4.92 33.86 19.54
C LEU A 295 6.34 33.33 19.31
N SER A 296 6.70 33.18 18.03
CA SER A 296 8.10 32.95 17.67
C SER A 296 8.89 34.22 17.97
N ARG A 297 10.22 34.13 18.02
CA ARG A 297 11.07 35.34 18.13
C ARG A 297 10.82 36.34 16.99
N LYS A 298 10.55 35.87 15.77
CA LYS A 298 10.21 36.75 14.64
C LYS A 298 8.82 37.37 14.82
N GLY A 299 7.85 36.60 15.30
CA GLY A 299 6.50 37.10 15.58
C GLY A 299 6.47 38.13 16.71
N ALA A 300 7.20 37.89 17.80
CA ALA A 300 7.30 38.81 18.92
C ALA A 300 7.97 40.14 18.52
N ARG A 301 9.05 40.10 17.73
CA ARG A 301 9.67 41.30 17.15
C ARG A 301 8.69 42.07 16.27
N ARG A 302 7.98 41.37 15.37
CA ARG A 302 6.96 41.99 14.53
C ARG A 302 5.87 42.69 15.35
N VAL A 303 5.46 42.10 16.48
CA VAL A 303 4.48 42.71 17.38
C VAL A 303 5.06 43.93 18.10
N ALA A 304 6.34 43.89 18.49
CA ALA A 304 7.03 45.00 19.14
C ALA A 304 7.29 46.19 18.20
N ASP A 305 7.63 45.90 16.95
CA ASP A 305 7.97 46.89 15.91
C ASP A 305 6.71 47.56 15.34
N GLU A 306 5.59 46.85 15.26
CA GLU A 306 4.33 47.39 14.75
C GLU A 306 3.54 48.10 15.86
N SER A 307 3.56 49.44 15.85
CA SER A 307 2.89 50.27 16.86
C SER A 307 1.43 49.88 17.12
N ALA A 308 0.68 49.51 16.08
CA ALA A 308 -0.71 49.09 16.21
C ALA A 308 -0.88 47.79 17.03
N LYS A 309 0.03 46.82 16.87
CA LYS A 309 0.02 45.54 17.59
C LYS A 309 0.54 45.70 19.01
N ALA A 310 1.65 46.43 19.18
CA ALA A 310 2.20 46.75 20.48
C ALA A 310 1.21 47.52 21.37
N LYS A 311 0.57 48.57 20.83
CA LYS A 311 -0.51 49.29 21.54
C LYS A 311 -1.69 48.38 21.86
N ALA A 312 -2.06 47.47 20.97
CA ALA A 312 -3.14 46.52 21.24
C ALA A 312 -2.81 45.58 22.41
N LEU A 313 -1.57 45.10 22.53
CA LEU A 313 -1.12 44.31 23.69
C LEU A 313 -1.16 45.13 24.98
N LEU A 314 -0.55 46.33 24.97
CA LEU A 314 -0.43 47.18 26.16
C LEU A 314 -1.77 47.79 26.61
N ALA A 315 -2.73 47.95 25.69
CA ALA A 315 -4.07 48.43 26.00
C ALA A 315 -4.86 47.45 26.90
N VAL A 316 -4.44 46.19 26.99
CA VAL A 316 -5.03 45.20 27.89
C VAL A 316 -4.24 45.20 29.20
N PRO A 317 -4.80 45.73 30.32
CA PRO A 317 -4.04 45.94 31.56
C PRO A 317 -3.47 44.65 32.16
N THR A 318 -4.19 43.53 32.04
CA THR A 318 -3.74 42.22 32.53
C THR A 318 -2.53 41.70 31.77
N ILE A 319 -2.44 41.98 30.47
CA ILE A 319 -1.32 41.60 29.61
C ILE A 319 -0.13 42.53 29.86
N ALA A 320 -0.35 43.84 29.93
CA ALA A 320 0.71 44.80 30.22
C ALA A 320 1.40 44.51 31.57
N LYS A 321 0.63 44.16 32.60
CA LYS A 321 1.15 43.72 33.90
C LYS A 321 1.96 42.42 33.82
N ARG A 322 1.51 41.44 33.02
CA ARG A 322 2.28 40.20 32.78
C ARG A 322 3.58 40.44 32.02
N LEU A 323 3.59 41.44 31.14
CA LEU A 323 4.79 41.91 30.44
C LEU A 323 5.70 42.76 31.33
N GLY A 324 5.35 42.98 32.60
CA GLY A 324 6.15 43.77 33.53
C GLY A 324 6.20 45.26 33.22
N VAL A 325 5.30 45.78 32.38
CA VAL A 325 5.27 47.20 32.00
C VAL A 325 4.48 48.00 33.04
N PRO A 326 5.10 49.00 33.70
CA PRO A 326 4.43 49.85 34.69
C PRO A 326 3.21 50.62 34.12
N ASP A 327 2.16 50.80 34.92
CA ASP A 327 0.89 51.42 34.48
C ASP A 327 1.07 52.88 33.97
N ASP A 328 2.06 53.61 34.46
CA ASP A 328 2.47 54.93 33.96
C ASP A 328 3.16 54.82 32.59
N ALA A 329 4.11 53.90 32.43
CA ALA A 329 4.77 53.64 31.16
C ALA A 329 3.78 53.18 30.08
N VAL A 330 2.78 52.35 30.43
CA VAL A 330 1.69 51.96 29.53
C VAL A 330 0.90 53.17 29.06
N ARG A 331 0.47 54.06 29.98
CA ARG A 331 -0.31 55.25 29.62
C ARG A 331 0.45 56.21 28.70
N GLU A 332 1.75 56.35 28.90
CA GLU A 332 2.62 57.14 28.01
C GLU A 332 2.79 56.48 26.63
N ALA A 333 3.10 55.18 26.61
CA ALA A 333 3.28 54.39 25.39
C ALA A 333 2.02 54.35 24.51
N LEU A 334 0.82 54.34 25.10
CA LEU A 334 -0.43 54.37 24.34
C LEU A 334 -0.67 55.74 23.66
N ARG A 335 -0.05 56.82 24.14
CA ARG A 335 -0.23 58.20 23.64
C ARG A 335 0.89 58.67 22.71
N SER A 336 2.09 58.09 22.81
CA SER A 336 3.28 58.51 22.06
C SER A 336 4.01 57.30 21.46
N ASP A 337 4.24 57.32 20.14
CA ASP A 337 4.97 56.25 19.45
C ASP A 337 6.46 56.21 19.85
N ALA A 338 7.06 57.35 20.20
CA ALA A 338 8.42 57.40 20.72
C ALA A 338 8.52 56.67 22.06
N ARG A 339 7.59 56.94 22.98
CA ARG A 339 7.51 56.25 24.28
C ARG A 339 7.16 54.78 24.14
N LEU A 340 6.33 54.43 23.16
CA LEU A 340 6.04 53.04 22.84
C LEU A 340 7.31 52.30 22.44
N ASN A 341 8.11 52.87 21.54
CA ASN A 341 9.36 52.26 21.09
C ASN A 341 10.40 52.13 22.20
N ASP A 342 10.46 53.07 23.15
CA ASP A 342 11.32 52.96 24.34
C ASP A 342 10.99 51.68 25.15
N VAL A 343 9.70 51.35 25.26
CA VAL A 343 9.22 50.15 26.00
C VAL A 343 9.38 48.88 25.15
N THR A 344 8.92 48.92 23.89
CA THR A 344 8.77 47.71 23.05
C THR A 344 10.06 47.33 22.35
N GLY A 345 10.97 48.28 22.10
CA GLY A 345 12.25 48.04 21.45
C GLY A 345 13.28 47.30 22.32
N SER A 346 12.97 47.07 23.60
CA SER A 346 13.87 46.34 24.50
C SER A 346 13.89 44.82 24.18
N PRO A 347 15.06 44.14 24.26
CA PRO A 347 15.13 42.70 24.11
C PRO A 347 14.26 41.94 25.13
N GLN A 348 14.12 42.51 26.33
CA GLN A 348 13.30 41.96 27.40
C GLN A 348 11.81 41.96 27.02
N PHE A 349 11.29 43.04 26.42
CA PHE A 349 9.91 43.07 25.97
C PHE A 349 9.62 41.96 24.95
N VAL A 350 10.53 41.74 23.98
CA VAL A 350 10.39 40.65 23.00
C VAL A 350 10.35 39.28 23.69
N ASP A 351 11.26 39.03 24.63
CA ASP A 351 11.32 37.76 25.36
C ASP A 351 10.07 37.55 26.27
N ASP A 352 9.55 38.61 26.89
CA ASP A 352 8.34 38.55 27.71
C ASP A 352 7.07 38.34 26.86
N VAL A 353 7.00 38.96 25.68
CA VAL A 353 5.94 38.71 24.69
C VAL A 353 5.98 37.24 24.21
N MET A 354 7.15 36.66 24.01
CA MET A 354 7.28 35.23 23.65
C MET A 354 6.78 34.29 24.74
N ARG A 355 6.90 34.67 26.02
CA ARG A 355 6.43 33.86 27.17
C ARG A 355 4.92 33.88 27.33
N LEU A 356 4.21 34.82 26.71
CA LEU A 356 2.75 34.84 26.74
C LEU A 356 2.18 33.59 26.06
N ASN A 357 1.30 32.88 26.77
CA ASN A 357 0.44 31.86 26.17
C ASN A 357 -0.78 32.56 25.55
N LEU A 358 -0.82 32.58 24.23
CA LEU A 358 -1.88 33.23 23.47
C LEU A 358 -3.22 32.50 23.54
N ILE A 359 -3.26 31.23 23.98
CA ILE A 359 -4.52 30.52 24.24
C ILE A 359 -5.24 31.15 25.43
N ASP A 360 -4.52 31.44 26.51
CA ASP A 360 -5.07 32.13 27.68
C ASP A 360 -5.55 33.54 27.34
N VAL A 361 -4.76 34.23 26.51
CA VAL A 361 -5.14 35.54 25.96
C VAL A 361 -6.41 35.44 25.12
N ALA A 362 -6.59 34.35 24.36
CA ALA A 362 -7.78 34.11 23.56
C ALA A 362 -9.06 34.03 24.39
N MET A 363 -8.97 33.36 25.54
CA MET A 363 -10.12 33.15 26.42
C MET A 363 -10.60 34.48 27.03
N GLY A 364 -9.69 35.39 27.39
CA GLY A 364 -10.05 36.70 27.95
C GLY A 364 -10.29 37.80 26.91
N HIS A 365 -9.57 37.77 25.79
CA HIS A 365 -9.49 38.86 24.82
C HIS A 365 -9.39 38.36 23.37
N PRO A 366 -10.43 37.69 22.82
CA PRO A 366 -10.36 37.06 21.50
C PRO A 366 -10.11 38.06 20.35
N ALA A 367 -10.59 39.30 20.49
CA ALA A 367 -10.37 40.36 19.50
C ALA A 367 -8.90 40.77 19.37
N LEU A 368 -8.09 40.61 20.43
CA LEU A 368 -6.68 40.97 20.42
C LEU A 368 -5.90 40.10 19.43
N LEU A 369 -6.19 38.81 19.37
CA LEU A 369 -5.49 37.86 18.51
C LEU A 369 -5.68 38.15 17.03
N LYS A 370 -6.89 38.53 16.63
CA LYS A 370 -7.16 38.99 15.27
C LYS A 370 -6.30 40.20 14.91
N ARG A 371 -6.09 41.13 15.85
CA ARG A 371 -5.19 42.29 15.65
C ARG A 371 -3.72 41.87 15.59
N LEU A 372 -3.34 40.79 16.28
CA LEU A 372 -2.01 40.19 16.16
C LEU A 372 -1.83 39.40 14.84
N GLY A 373 -2.90 39.17 14.08
CA GLY A 373 -2.87 38.42 12.82
C GLY A 373 -3.06 36.91 12.99
N LEU A 374 -3.67 36.48 14.09
CA LEU A 374 -4.03 35.08 14.34
C LEU A 374 -5.55 34.88 14.16
N ASP A 375 -5.91 33.89 13.36
CA ASP A 375 -7.30 33.57 13.05
C ASP A 375 -7.99 32.87 14.25
N PRO A 376 -9.13 33.38 14.75
CA PRO A 376 -9.91 32.70 15.78
C PRO A 376 -10.34 31.27 15.43
N ALA A 377 -10.59 30.94 14.15
CA ALA A 377 -10.95 29.59 13.75
C ALA A 377 -9.80 28.60 13.95
N LEU A 378 -8.58 29.02 13.60
CA LEU A 378 -7.35 28.26 13.85
C LEU A 378 -7.18 27.93 15.33
N LEU A 379 -7.44 28.90 16.21
CA LEU A 379 -7.28 28.72 17.65
C LEU A 379 -8.28 27.71 18.24
N ARG A 380 -9.51 27.68 17.73
CA ARG A 380 -10.47 26.64 18.11
C ARG A 380 -9.96 25.27 17.69
N GLY A 381 -9.49 25.13 16.46
CA GLY A 381 -8.87 23.88 15.97
C GLY A 381 -7.67 23.46 16.82
N LEU A 382 -6.79 24.39 17.19
CA LEU A 382 -5.65 24.11 18.08
C LEU A 382 -6.09 23.75 19.50
N SER A 383 -7.16 24.34 20.03
CA SER A 383 -7.69 23.99 21.35
C SER A 383 -8.35 22.61 21.38
N GLU A 384 -8.87 22.13 20.25
CA GLU A 384 -9.38 20.76 20.12
C GLU A 384 -8.25 19.72 20.20
N LEU A 385 -7.04 20.08 19.76
CA LEU A 385 -5.86 19.25 19.95
C LEU A 385 -5.38 19.19 21.41
N THR A 386 -5.69 20.20 22.24
CA THR A 386 -5.33 20.20 23.68
C THR A 386 -6.46 19.72 24.60
N ARG A 387 -7.72 19.71 24.13
CA ARG A 387 -8.87 19.60 25.03
C ARG A 387 -8.75 18.31 25.84
N PRO A 388 -8.91 18.40 27.18
CA PRO A 388 -8.46 17.38 28.10
C PRO A 388 -9.39 16.19 27.99
N VAL A 389 -8.92 15.18 27.28
CA VAL A 389 -9.11 13.85 27.79
C VAL A 389 -7.72 13.22 27.76
N LEU A 390 -7.15 13.07 28.95
CA LEU A 390 -6.00 12.22 29.27
C LEU A 390 -4.63 12.69 28.76
N ALA A 391 -3.76 13.00 29.71
CA ALA A 391 -2.33 12.75 29.54
C ALA A 391 -2.03 11.28 29.13
N ASP A 392 -3.03 10.39 29.17
CA ASP A 392 -3.05 9.01 28.64
C ASP A 392 -3.55 8.86 27.18
N ARG A 393 -3.97 9.93 26.46
CA ARG A 393 -4.48 9.83 25.06
C ARG A 393 -3.49 10.18 23.97
N LEU A 394 -2.36 10.80 24.32
CA LEU A 394 -1.22 10.84 23.40
C LEU A 394 -0.60 9.45 23.26
N THR A 395 -0.88 8.55 24.22
CA THR A 395 -0.67 7.12 24.13
C THR A 395 -1.78 6.49 23.29
N LEU A 396 -1.54 6.30 21.99
CA LEU A 396 -2.41 5.44 21.19
C LEU A 396 -2.09 3.99 21.56
N ALA A 397 -2.97 3.37 22.35
CA ALA A 397 -2.91 1.95 22.65
C ALA A 397 -3.75 1.17 21.62
N PHE A 398 -3.13 0.21 20.94
CA PHE A 398 -3.82 -0.75 20.07
C PHE A 398 -3.71 -2.14 20.70
N GLU A 399 -4.84 -2.84 20.85
CA GLU A 399 -4.87 -4.19 21.39
C GLU A 399 -5.27 -5.22 20.32
N LEU A 400 -4.60 -6.37 20.33
CA LEU A 400 -4.96 -7.51 19.48
C LEU A 400 -6.35 -8.05 19.89
N PRO A 401 -7.27 -8.29 18.94
CA PRO A 401 -8.62 -8.75 19.22
C PRO A 401 -8.63 -10.13 19.90
N GLU A 402 -9.53 -10.33 20.87
CA GLU A 402 -9.72 -11.63 21.50
C GLU A 402 -10.09 -12.69 20.46
N LEU A 403 -9.39 -13.82 20.50
CA LEU A 403 -9.65 -14.92 19.57
C LEU A 403 -10.68 -15.86 20.20
N PRO A 404 -11.63 -16.39 19.40
CA PRO A 404 -12.56 -17.38 19.89
C PRO A 404 -11.84 -18.71 20.20
N GLY A 405 -12.19 -19.33 21.34
CA GLY A 405 -11.67 -20.63 21.77
C GLY A 405 -10.55 -20.56 22.82
N ASP A 406 -9.87 -21.68 23.06
CA ASP A 406 -8.83 -21.83 24.10
C ASP A 406 -7.43 -21.40 23.62
N GLY A 407 -7.32 -20.93 22.39
CA GLY A 407 -6.07 -20.50 21.78
C GLY A 407 -5.59 -19.15 22.32
N SER A 408 -4.27 -18.96 22.37
CA SER A 408 -3.67 -17.67 22.77
C SER A 408 -2.90 -17.05 21.61
N VAL A 409 -3.08 -15.76 21.37
CA VAL A 409 -2.16 -14.93 20.59
C VAL A 409 -1.63 -13.82 21.47
N ARG A 410 -0.33 -13.58 21.37
CA ARG A 410 0.38 -12.53 22.07
C ARG A 410 1.32 -11.81 21.13
N LEU A 411 1.61 -10.57 21.47
CA LEU A 411 2.65 -9.75 20.88
C LEU A 411 4.00 -10.19 21.44
N ALA A 412 4.86 -10.73 20.58
CA ALA A 412 6.21 -11.13 20.94
C ALA A 412 7.13 -9.91 21.05
N ASP A 413 7.09 -9.03 20.04
CA ASP A 413 7.97 -7.86 19.96
C ASP A 413 7.37 -6.74 19.10
N VAL A 414 7.83 -5.50 19.29
CA VAL A 414 7.52 -4.35 18.43
C VAL A 414 8.80 -3.60 18.16
N LYS A 415 9.09 -3.38 16.88
CA LYS A 415 10.31 -2.69 16.44
C LYS A 415 9.98 -1.66 15.38
N VAL A 416 10.55 -0.48 15.53
CA VAL A 416 10.63 0.53 14.49
C VAL A 416 11.85 0.26 13.61
N ARG A 417 11.63 0.23 12.30
CA ARG A 417 12.65 0.08 11.27
C ARG A 417 12.62 1.28 10.33
N LYS A 418 13.49 1.30 9.32
CA LYS A 418 13.55 2.43 8.36
C LYS A 418 12.30 2.49 7.45
N ASP A 419 11.73 1.33 7.16
CA ASP A 419 10.59 1.09 6.27
C ASP A 419 9.23 1.19 6.99
N GLY A 420 9.19 1.03 8.31
CA GLY A 420 7.95 1.08 9.06
C GLY A 420 8.04 0.56 10.49
N ILE A 421 6.88 0.30 11.08
CA ILE A 421 6.71 -0.32 12.40
C ILE A 421 6.36 -1.79 12.18
N ARG A 422 7.09 -2.69 12.84
CA ARG A 422 6.88 -4.14 12.77
C ARG A 422 6.47 -4.68 14.12
N ALA A 423 5.34 -5.38 14.17
CA ALA A 423 4.87 -6.10 15.34
C ALA A 423 4.96 -7.61 15.06
N GLU A 424 5.72 -8.32 15.89
CA GLU A 424 5.88 -9.78 15.81
C GLU A 424 4.85 -10.43 16.74
N LEU A 425 4.09 -11.40 16.22
CA LEU A 425 3.01 -12.10 16.91
C LEU A 425 3.37 -13.56 17.10
N GLU A 426 2.98 -14.13 18.24
CA GLU A 426 3.09 -15.57 18.51
C GLU A 426 1.77 -16.10 19.04
N GLY A 427 1.43 -17.33 18.67
CA GLY A 427 0.23 -17.97 19.15
C GLY A 427 0.31 -19.48 19.15
N SER A 428 -0.63 -20.09 19.86
CA SER A 428 -0.70 -21.55 20.03
C SER A 428 -2.13 -22.00 20.27
N GLY A 429 -2.46 -23.19 19.78
CA GLY A 429 -3.76 -23.82 20.00
C GLY A 429 -4.94 -23.06 19.37
N LEU A 430 -4.70 -22.35 18.27
CA LEU A 430 -5.74 -21.54 17.62
C LEU A 430 -6.71 -22.44 16.86
N ALA A 431 -8.00 -22.32 17.13
CA ALA A 431 -9.03 -23.10 16.45
C ALA A 431 -9.89 -22.19 15.57
N PHE A 432 -10.15 -22.62 14.34
CA PHE A 432 -10.99 -21.90 13.38
C PHE A 432 -12.00 -22.87 12.75
N GLY A 433 -13.19 -22.38 12.39
CA GLY A 433 -14.31 -23.20 11.94
C GLY A 433 -15.17 -23.74 13.10
N ARG A 434 -16.44 -24.07 12.83
CA ARG A 434 -17.39 -24.59 13.84
C ARG A 434 -17.39 -26.11 13.89
#